data_AF-A0A377IC54-F1
#
_entry.id   AF-A0A377IC54-F1
#
_cell.length_a   1.000
_cell.length_b   1.000
_cell.length_c   1.000
_cell.angle_alpha   90.00
_cell.angle_beta   90.00
_cell.angle_gamma   90.00
#
_symmetry.space_group_name_H-M   'P 1'
#
loop_
_entity.id
_entity.type
_entity.pdbx_description
1 polymer ?
#
loop_
_entity_poly.entity_id
_entity_poly.type
_entity_poly.pdbx_seq_one_letter_code
_entity_poly.pdbx_strand_id
1 'polypeptide(L)'
;MKSPDIHLQSEKLQSRDFPRNEAQCFPIQQIVLTDIHRNEANPSLIQPSRFSWALSAVYSAGDFSLPACIGSQGINVLLRRIQNRLIDFGYITTRVVVEPQDLRSGMLILTVIPGRVGHIQLQDHSAIPFATRGTLWFAMPMAQGEILNVRDLEQGLENLKRIPSADANMELQATENIGESDIIIQYKQSLPFHLTLGLDDAGSKATGRLQGSATFSWDNVTTLNDLFYFSASRSFKRHSDNAQGDYGSKNYSLYYSIPWKNTLLTLSGSKYQYHQTIGGAFESYDYSGESRQMNATLKRLLWRNSRSKTYLNFTLWTRQSSNFINDTEVQVQRRRTAGWEAGLQHTHYIGNATLQLSANYKRGTGANCP
;
A
#
# COMPACT_ATOMS: atom_id res chain seq x y z
N MET A 1 2.89 10.32 10.32
CA MET A 1 3.35 10.45 8.93
C MET A 1 2.30 9.92 7.97
N LYS A 2 2.05 10.64 6.87
CA LYS A 2 1.23 10.15 5.76
C LYS A 2 2.09 9.18 4.95
N SER A 3 1.61 7.97 4.68
CA SER A 3 2.32 7.05 3.77
C SER A 3 2.42 7.68 2.38
N PRO A 4 3.53 7.46 1.64
CA PRO A 4 3.65 7.92 0.27
C PRO A 4 2.52 7.34 -0.57
N ASP A 5 2.08 8.12 -1.55
CA ASP A 5 0.98 7.76 -2.43
C ASP A 5 1.44 7.94 -3.87
N ILE A 6 1.72 6.83 -4.56
CA ILE A 6 2.44 6.81 -5.82
C ILE A 6 1.52 6.28 -6.91
N HIS A 7 1.20 7.13 -7.88
CA HIS A 7 0.43 6.74 -9.06
C HIS A 7 1.27 7.04 -10.29
N LEU A 8 1.81 6.00 -10.92
CA LEU A 8 2.54 6.15 -12.17
C LEU A 8 1.53 6.33 -13.29
N GLN A 9 1.61 7.46 -13.98
CA GLN A 9 0.80 7.72 -15.15
C GLN A 9 1.33 6.92 -16.33
N SER A 10 0.42 6.32 -17.08
CA SER A 10 0.75 5.59 -18.31
C SER A 10 -0.01 6.25 -19.45
N GLU A 11 0.71 6.62 -20.50
CA GLU A 11 0.12 7.24 -21.68
C GLU A 11 -0.72 6.22 -22.44
N LYS A 12 -1.97 6.59 -22.76
CA LYS A 12 -2.88 5.77 -23.55
C LYS A 12 -2.78 6.12 -25.02
N LEU A 13 -2.96 5.13 -25.88
CA LEU A 13 -3.08 5.35 -27.31
C LEU A 13 -4.42 6.01 -27.64
N GLN A 14 -4.42 6.98 -28.55
CA GLN A 14 -5.65 7.62 -29.01
C GLN A 14 -6.57 6.58 -29.68
N SER A 15 -7.73 6.35 -29.06
CA SER A 15 -8.75 5.44 -29.58
C SER A 15 -9.54 6.11 -30.70
N ARG A 16 -9.88 5.36 -31.74
CA ARG A 16 -10.71 5.80 -32.86
C ARG A 16 -11.93 4.89 -32.97
N ASP A 17 -13.00 5.39 -33.57
CA ASP A 17 -14.17 4.60 -33.90
C ASP A 17 -13.81 3.49 -34.90
N PHE A 18 -14.53 2.38 -34.84
CA PHE A 18 -14.33 1.27 -35.76
C PHE A 18 -14.71 1.70 -37.19
N PRO A 19 -13.86 1.44 -38.21
CA PRO A 19 -14.14 1.86 -39.58
C PRO A 19 -15.33 1.08 -40.16
N ARG A 20 -16.26 1.80 -40.79
CA ARG A 20 -17.47 1.20 -41.37
C ARG A 20 -17.25 0.62 -42.76
N ASN A 21 -16.41 1.25 -43.58
CA ASN A 21 -16.13 0.86 -44.96
C ASN A 21 -14.62 0.84 -45.20
N GLU A 22 -14.05 -0.34 -45.35
CA GLU A 22 -12.66 -0.52 -45.78
C GLU A 22 -12.64 -1.07 -47.21
N ALA A 23 -11.80 -0.47 -48.08
CA ALA A 23 -11.73 -0.87 -49.50
C ALA A 23 -11.15 -2.29 -49.70
N GLN A 24 -10.27 -2.73 -48.79
CA GLN A 24 -9.72 -4.08 -48.74
C GLN A 24 -9.91 -4.62 -47.33
N CYS A 25 -10.76 -5.64 -47.18
CA CYS A 25 -11.05 -6.26 -45.90
C CYS A 25 -11.26 -7.78 -46.05
N PHE A 26 -11.07 -8.50 -44.95
CA PHE A 26 -11.29 -9.94 -44.88
C PHE A 26 -12.47 -10.24 -43.96
N PRO A 27 -13.33 -11.23 -44.29
CA PRO A 27 -14.41 -11.65 -43.41
C PRO A 27 -13.85 -12.39 -42.20
N ILE A 28 -13.79 -11.72 -41.05
CA ILE A 28 -13.32 -12.31 -39.79
C ILE A 28 -14.52 -12.79 -38.97
N GLN A 29 -14.45 -14.05 -38.53
CA GLN A 29 -15.44 -14.73 -37.70
C GLN A 29 -14.98 -14.87 -36.25
N GLN A 30 -13.66 -14.97 -36.03
CA GLN A 30 -13.08 -15.16 -34.70
C GLN A 30 -11.79 -14.36 -34.54
N ILE A 31 -11.60 -13.79 -33.34
CA ILE A 31 -10.34 -13.16 -32.93
C ILE A 31 -9.78 -13.96 -31.76
N VAL A 32 -8.51 -14.30 -31.81
CA VAL A 32 -7.81 -15.06 -30.75
C VAL A 32 -6.55 -14.30 -30.34
N LEU A 33 -6.26 -14.27 -29.04
CA LEU A 33 -4.96 -13.80 -28.55
C LEU A 33 -4.09 -15.00 -28.20
N THR A 34 -2.87 -15.04 -28.70
CA THR A 34 -1.84 -16.04 -28.35
C THR A 34 -0.63 -15.34 -27.76
N ASP A 35 0.17 -16.02 -26.94
CA ASP A 35 1.46 -15.47 -26.50
C ASP A 35 2.54 -15.79 -27.55
N ILE A 36 3.56 -14.94 -27.67
CA ILE A 36 4.71 -15.20 -28.55
C ILE A 36 5.40 -16.50 -28.12
N HIS A 37 5.53 -17.44 -29.06
CA HIS A 37 6.14 -18.75 -28.82
C HIS A 37 7.67 -18.61 -28.65
N ARG A 38 8.14 -18.28 -27.45
CA ARG A 38 9.57 -18.40 -27.10
C ARG A 38 9.87 -19.88 -26.86
N ASN A 39 10.45 -20.56 -27.86
CA ASN A 39 10.99 -21.92 -27.76
C ASN A 39 9.96 -23.02 -27.40
N GLU A 40 8.85 -23.12 -28.13
CA GLU A 40 7.98 -24.29 -28.02
C GLU A 40 8.32 -25.35 -29.07
N ALA A 41 8.37 -26.62 -28.64
CA ALA A 41 8.67 -27.77 -29.48
C ALA A 41 7.57 -28.06 -30.54
N ASN A 42 6.44 -27.34 -30.48
CA ASN A 42 5.31 -27.53 -31.42
C ASN A 42 4.59 -26.19 -31.68
N PRO A 43 5.07 -25.36 -32.62
CA PRO A 43 4.49 -24.04 -32.95
C PRO A 43 3.08 -24.10 -33.57
N SER A 44 2.50 -25.29 -33.75
CA SER A 44 1.19 -25.52 -34.36
C SER A 44 0.02 -25.56 -33.37
N LEU A 45 0.27 -25.54 -32.05
CA LEU A 45 -0.78 -25.47 -31.04
C LEU A 45 -1.08 -24.01 -30.66
N ILE A 46 -2.20 -23.49 -31.16
CA ILE A 46 -2.74 -22.18 -30.77
C ILE A 46 -3.21 -22.28 -29.31
N GLN A 47 -2.39 -21.78 -28.37
CA GLN A 47 -2.78 -21.65 -26.97
C GLN A 47 -3.24 -20.22 -26.67
N PRO A 48 -4.39 -20.05 -26.00
CA PRO A 48 -4.88 -18.73 -25.64
C PRO A 48 -3.91 -18.06 -24.66
N SER A 49 -3.57 -16.81 -24.93
CA SER A 49 -2.77 -15.97 -24.04
C SER A 49 -3.48 -15.82 -22.69
N ARG A 50 -2.69 -15.70 -21.61
CA ARG A 50 -3.21 -15.27 -20.31
C ARG A 50 -3.86 -13.87 -20.33
N PHE A 51 -3.65 -13.11 -21.40
CA PHE A 51 -4.23 -11.79 -21.64
C PHE A 51 -5.52 -11.84 -22.47
N SER A 52 -6.09 -13.01 -22.74
CA SER A 52 -7.33 -13.16 -23.51
C SER A 52 -8.51 -12.35 -22.96
N TRP A 53 -8.53 -12.07 -21.65
CA TRP A 53 -9.53 -11.18 -21.02
C TRP A 53 -9.53 -9.76 -21.60
N ALA A 54 -8.39 -9.28 -22.14
CA ALA A 54 -8.26 -7.96 -22.74
C ALA A 54 -9.02 -7.83 -24.07
N LEU A 55 -9.33 -8.95 -24.74
CA LEU A 55 -10.12 -8.98 -25.97
C LEU A 55 -11.52 -8.38 -25.77
N SER A 56 -12.09 -8.48 -24.56
CA SER A 56 -13.38 -7.87 -24.23
C SER A 56 -13.45 -6.36 -24.53
N ALA A 57 -12.32 -5.65 -24.49
CA ALA A 57 -12.26 -4.22 -24.78
C ALA A 57 -12.53 -3.87 -26.25
N VAL A 58 -12.41 -4.84 -27.17
CA VAL A 58 -12.78 -4.65 -28.57
C VAL A 58 -14.27 -4.32 -28.69
N TYR A 59 -15.11 -4.95 -27.86
CA TYR A 59 -16.57 -4.85 -27.93
C TYR A 59 -17.16 -3.74 -27.04
N SER A 60 -16.36 -3.13 -26.14
CA SER A 60 -16.89 -2.26 -25.09
C SER A 60 -17.48 -0.93 -25.60
N ALA A 61 -17.11 -0.50 -26.81
CA ALA A 61 -17.64 0.72 -27.43
C ALA A 61 -18.98 0.48 -28.17
N GLY A 62 -19.38 -0.77 -28.40
CA GLY A 62 -20.63 -1.12 -29.09
C GLY A 62 -20.68 -0.80 -30.59
N ASP A 63 -19.56 -0.38 -31.18
CA ASP A 63 -19.43 -0.04 -32.61
C ASP A 63 -18.82 -1.18 -33.46
N PHE A 64 -18.54 -2.33 -32.83
CA PHE A 64 -17.95 -3.50 -33.47
C PHE A 64 -18.55 -4.80 -32.90
N SER A 65 -18.84 -5.75 -33.78
CA SER A 65 -19.28 -7.11 -33.44
C SER A 65 -18.83 -8.09 -34.52
N LEU A 66 -18.51 -9.33 -34.14
CA LEU A 66 -18.24 -10.41 -35.10
C LEU A 66 -19.54 -11.10 -35.55
N PRO A 67 -19.60 -11.64 -36.78
CA PRO A 67 -18.58 -11.54 -37.84
C PRO A 67 -18.53 -10.14 -38.47
N ALA A 68 -17.35 -9.72 -38.92
CA ALA A 68 -17.14 -8.41 -39.55
C ALA A 68 -16.12 -8.48 -40.69
N CYS A 69 -16.25 -7.59 -41.69
CA CYS A 69 -15.19 -7.39 -42.67
C CYS A 69 -14.15 -6.41 -42.09
N ILE A 70 -12.94 -6.90 -41.82
CA ILE A 70 -11.90 -6.14 -41.12
C ILE A 70 -10.71 -5.97 -42.06
N GLY A 71 -10.30 -4.72 -42.29
CA GLY A 71 -9.08 -4.39 -43.00
C GLY A 71 -7.99 -3.87 -42.05
N SER A 72 -6.98 -3.22 -42.60
CA SER A 72 -5.83 -2.73 -41.83
C SER A 72 -6.21 -1.64 -40.82
N GLN A 73 -7.20 -0.80 -41.13
CA GLN A 73 -7.65 0.24 -40.19
C GLN A 73 -8.41 -0.40 -39.02
N GLY A 74 -9.28 -1.37 -39.30
CA GLY A 74 -10.00 -2.14 -38.29
C GLY A 74 -9.04 -2.86 -37.36
N ILE A 75 -8.06 -3.61 -37.89
CA ILE A 75 -7.05 -4.31 -37.09
C ILE A 75 -6.30 -3.32 -36.17
N ASN A 76 -5.90 -2.16 -36.68
CA ASN A 76 -5.22 -1.14 -35.86
C ASN A 76 -6.10 -0.60 -34.72
N VAL A 77 -7.40 -0.43 -34.94
CA VAL A 77 -8.35 -0.04 -33.88
C VAL A 77 -8.47 -1.15 -32.83
N LEU A 78 -8.57 -2.42 -33.25
CA LEU A 78 -8.62 -3.58 -32.35
C LEU A 78 -7.37 -3.63 -31.46
N LEU A 79 -6.18 -3.55 -32.08
CA LEU A 79 -4.89 -3.55 -31.37
C LEU A 79 -4.83 -2.42 -30.34
N ARG A 80 -5.22 -1.19 -30.71
CA ARG A 80 -5.23 -0.04 -29.78
C ARG A 80 -6.17 -0.26 -28.59
N ARG A 81 -7.37 -0.80 -28.81
CA ARG A 81 -8.34 -1.08 -27.74
C ARG A 81 -7.80 -2.11 -26.76
N ILE A 82 -7.26 -3.21 -27.27
CA ILE A 82 -6.65 -4.26 -26.45
C ILE A 82 -5.43 -3.70 -25.70
N GLN A 83 -4.55 -2.95 -26.38
CA GLN A 83 -3.38 -2.33 -25.78
C GLN A 83 -3.75 -1.36 -24.65
N ASN A 84 -4.75 -0.50 -24.86
CA ASN A 84 -5.23 0.41 -23.82
C ASN A 84 -5.82 -0.34 -22.63
N ARG A 85 -6.51 -1.47 -22.88
CA ARG A 85 -7.03 -2.34 -21.82
C ARG A 85 -5.92 -2.98 -20.99
N LEU A 86 -4.82 -3.39 -21.61
CA LEU A 86 -3.63 -3.88 -20.91
C LEU A 86 -2.98 -2.78 -20.05
N ILE A 87 -2.84 -1.57 -20.62
CA ILE A 87 -2.31 -0.39 -19.90
C ILE A 87 -3.18 -0.06 -18.68
N ASP A 88 -4.50 -0.12 -18.80
CA ASP A 88 -5.42 0.13 -17.68
C ASP A 88 -5.18 -0.80 -16.49
N PHE A 89 -4.84 -2.06 -16.76
CA PHE A 89 -4.51 -3.05 -15.74
C PHE A 89 -3.03 -3.05 -15.33
N GLY A 90 -2.23 -2.12 -15.85
CA GLY A 90 -0.83 -1.90 -15.44
C GLY A 90 0.22 -2.64 -16.27
N TYR A 91 -0.16 -3.29 -17.38
CA TYR A 91 0.77 -4.03 -18.25
C TYR A 91 1.36 -3.14 -19.35
N ILE A 92 2.16 -2.14 -18.97
CA ILE A 92 2.65 -1.10 -19.90
C ILE A 92 3.74 -1.55 -20.87
N THR A 93 4.51 -2.57 -20.49
CA THR A 93 5.58 -3.16 -21.32
C THR A 93 5.09 -4.34 -22.15
N THR A 94 3.84 -4.77 -21.95
CA THR A 94 3.21 -5.82 -22.77
C THR A 94 2.68 -5.22 -24.06
N ARG A 95 3.00 -5.85 -25.19
CA ARG A 95 2.57 -5.40 -26.52
C ARG A 95 1.68 -6.43 -27.18
N VAL A 96 0.74 -5.96 -27.97
CA VAL A 96 -0.07 -6.81 -28.87
C VAL A 96 0.26 -6.43 -30.30
N VAL A 97 0.62 -7.43 -31.08
CA VAL A 97 1.01 -7.29 -32.49
C VAL A 97 0.19 -8.23 -33.36
N VAL A 98 0.22 -7.98 -34.66
CA VAL A 98 -0.33 -8.90 -35.65
C VAL A 98 0.83 -9.42 -36.47
N GLU A 99 1.06 -10.73 -36.43
CA GLU A 99 2.07 -11.40 -37.26
C GLU A 99 1.50 -11.69 -38.66
N PRO A 100 2.36 -11.81 -39.70
CA PRO A 100 1.93 -12.20 -41.03
C PRO A 100 1.18 -13.54 -40.99
N GLN A 101 -0.07 -13.54 -41.45
CA GLN A 101 -0.96 -14.70 -41.39
C GLN A 101 -1.95 -14.71 -42.55
N ASP A 102 -2.54 -15.87 -42.83
CA ASP A 102 -3.60 -16.03 -43.82
C ASP A 102 -4.99 -15.84 -43.19
N LEU A 103 -5.62 -14.71 -43.50
CA LEU A 103 -6.94 -14.34 -42.98
C LEU A 103 -8.12 -15.00 -43.72
N ARG A 104 -7.87 -15.81 -44.76
CA ARG A 104 -8.94 -16.53 -45.50
C ARG A 104 -9.68 -17.55 -44.64
N SER A 105 -9.04 -18.03 -43.57
CA SER A 105 -9.65 -18.91 -42.56
C SER A 105 -10.78 -18.25 -41.77
N GLY A 106 -10.89 -16.92 -41.82
CA GLY A 106 -11.79 -16.14 -40.97
C GLY A 106 -11.32 -16.00 -39.52
N MET A 107 -10.11 -16.45 -39.19
CA MET A 107 -9.51 -16.31 -37.87
C MET A 107 -8.42 -15.24 -37.89
N LEU A 108 -8.56 -14.23 -37.04
CA LEU A 108 -7.52 -13.23 -36.79
C LEU A 108 -6.80 -13.56 -35.49
N ILE A 109 -5.53 -13.94 -35.60
CA ILE A 109 -4.64 -14.24 -34.48
C ILE A 109 -3.85 -12.97 -34.14
N LEU A 110 -3.98 -12.51 -32.90
CA LEU A 110 -3.22 -11.41 -32.35
C LEU A 110 -2.18 -11.96 -31.37
N THR A 111 -0.91 -11.68 -31.64
CA THR A 111 0.19 -12.20 -30.83
C THR A 111 0.53 -11.20 -29.73
N VAL A 112 0.53 -11.66 -28.49
CA VAL A 112 0.91 -10.90 -27.30
C VAL A 112 2.37 -11.15 -27.00
N ILE A 113 3.11 -10.09 -26.75
CA ILE A 113 4.49 -10.12 -26.26
C ILE A 113 4.44 -9.66 -24.80
N PRO A 114 4.42 -10.60 -23.82
CA PRO A 114 4.39 -10.26 -22.42
C PRO A 114 5.66 -9.49 -22.03
N GLY A 115 5.48 -8.31 -21.43
CA GLY A 115 6.58 -7.55 -20.87
C GLY A 115 7.01 -8.17 -19.54
N ARG A 116 8.26 -8.62 -19.45
CA ARG A 116 8.83 -9.28 -18.27
C ARG A 116 9.90 -8.43 -17.61
N VAL A 117 10.07 -8.69 -16.32
CA VAL A 117 11.12 -8.08 -15.51
C VAL A 117 12.44 -8.72 -15.86
N GLY A 118 13.40 -7.90 -16.29
CA GLY A 118 14.80 -8.31 -16.38
C GLY A 118 15.47 -8.20 -15.02
N HIS A 119 16.59 -7.49 -14.94
CA HIS A 119 17.28 -7.25 -13.68
C HIS A 119 16.60 -6.15 -12.87
N ILE A 120 16.58 -6.32 -11.55
CA ILE A 120 16.21 -5.27 -10.59
C ILE A 120 17.49 -4.77 -9.96
N GLN A 121 17.94 -3.58 -10.36
CA GLN A 121 19.22 -3.01 -9.96
C GLN A 121 18.99 -1.87 -8.96
N LEU A 122 19.57 -1.99 -7.76
CA LEU A 122 19.51 -0.96 -6.73
C LEU A 122 20.81 -0.16 -6.73
N GLN A 123 20.71 1.14 -6.98
CA GLN A 123 21.80 2.10 -6.93
C GLN A 123 21.61 2.95 -5.67
N ASP A 124 22.43 2.67 -4.65
CA ASP A 124 22.41 3.41 -3.38
C ASP A 124 23.30 4.65 -3.48
N HIS A 125 22.67 5.82 -3.50
CA HIS A 125 23.31 7.14 -3.53
C HIS A 125 23.33 7.81 -2.14
N SER A 126 23.14 7.05 -1.07
CA SER A 126 23.28 7.52 0.31
C SER A 126 24.75 7.88 0.61
N ALA A 127 24.97 8.87 1.48
CA ALA A 127 26.33 9.22 1.91
C ALA A 127 27.03 8.05 2.63
N ILE A 128 26.25 7.21 3.29
CA ILE A 128 26.64 5.92 3.85
C ILE A 128 25.67 4.90 3.26
N PRO A 129 26.13 3.86 2.52
CA PRO A 129 25.23 2.86 1.96
C PRO A 129 24.41 2.16 3.06
N PHE A 130 23.08 2.20 2.93
CA PHE A 130 22.12 1.56 3.85
C PHE A 130 21.35 0.44 3.18
N ALA A 131 21.21 0.50 1.85
CA ALA A 131 20.35 -0.40 1.13
C ALA A 131 21.04 -1.75 0.87
N THR A 132 20.33 -2.83 1.17
CA THR A 132 20.78 -4.20 1.00
C THR A 132 19.87 -4.95 0.04
N ARG A 133 20.25 -6.20 -0.32
CA ARG A 133 19.33 -7.11 -1.02
C ARG A 133 18.05 -7.36 -0.22
N GLY A 134 18.13 -7.30 1.12
CA GLY A 134 16.97 -7.39 2.01
C GLY A 134 16.02 -6.21 1.85
N THR A 135 16.55 -4.99 1.70
CA THR A 135 15.77 -3.77 1.42
C THR A 135 14.90 -3.95 0.17
N LEU A 136 15.49 -4.44 -0.92
CA LEU A 136 14.76 -4.73 -2.15
C LEU A 136 13.74 -5.85 -1.99
N TRP A 137 14.13 -6.95 -1.34
CA TRP A 137 13.27 -8.14 -1.21
C TRP A 137 12.02 -7.87 -0.35
N PHE A 138 12.14 -7.04 0.69
CA PHE A 138 11.01 -6.61 1.52
C PHE A 138 10.15 -5.55 0.81
N ALA A 139 10.71 -4.73 -0.07
CA ALA A 139 9.97 -3.71 -0.80
C ALA A 139 9.21 -4.25 -2.02
N MET A 140 9.88 -5.01 -2.90
CA MET A 140 9.39 -5.33 -4.25
C MET A 140 8.43 -6.54 -4.27
N PRO A 141 7.17 -6.38 -4.70
CA PRO A 141 6.21 -7.48 -4.82
C PRO A 141 6.38 -8.34 -6.07
N MET A 142 7.46 -8.15 -6.82
CA MET A 142 7.79 -8.82 -8.08
C MET A 142 9.25 -9.28 -8.10
N ALA A 143 9.56 -10.27 -8.93
CA ALA A 143 10.90 -10.81 -9.13
C ALA A 143 11.32 -10.83 -10.60
N GLN A 144 12.61 -11.02 -10.85
CA GLN A 144 13.16 -11.23 -12.19
C GLN A 144 12.46 -12.40 -12.90
N GLY A 145 12.14 -12.22 -14.18
CA GLY A 145 11.44 -13.19 -15.04
C GLY A 145 9.91 -13.14 -14.93
N GLU A 146 9.34 -12.51 -13.91
CA GLU A 146 7.89 -12.33 -13.78
C GLU A 146 7.36 -11.31 -14.80
N ILE A 147 6.04 -11.28 -15.02
CA ILE A 147 5.42 -10.26 -15.87
C ILE A 147 5.42 -8.94 -15.14
N LEU A 148 5.93 -7.89 -15.80
CA LEU A 148 5.99 -6.56 -15.26
C LEU A 148 4.58 -5.96 -15.16
N ASN A 149 4.23 -5.50 -13.96
CA ASN A 149 3.04 -4.71 -13.73
C ASN A 149 3.39 -3.42 -12.98
N VAL A 150 2.88 -2.29 -13.45
CA VAL A 150 3.13 -0.97 -12.83
C VAL A 150 2.59 -0.90 -11.41
N ARG A 151 1.51 -1.62 -11.08
CA ARG A 151 0.96 -1.63 -9.72
C ARG A 151 1.93 -2.23 -8.70
N ASP A 152 2.72 -3.20 -9.14
CA ASP A 152 3.77 -3.80 -8.34
C ASP A 152 4.97 -2.85 -8.17
N LEU A 153 5.32 -2.09 -9.22
CA LEU A 153 6.33 -1.01 -9.14
C LEU A 153 5.90 0.10 -8.19
N GLU A 154 4.66 0.58 -8.29
CA GLU A 154 4.09 1.59 -7.40
C GLU A 154 4.13 1.14 -5.95
N GLN A 155 3.75 -0.11 -5.68
CA GLN A 155 3.76 -0.66 -4.33
C GLN A 155 5.19 -0.85 -3.79
N GLY A 156 6.13 -1.28 -4.65
CA GLY A 156 7.55 -1.35 -4.31
C GLY A 156 8.13 0.03 -3.98
N LEU A 157 7.82 1.03 -4.80
CA LEU A 157 8.27 2.41 -4.58
C LEU A 157 7.67 3.02 -3.31
N GLU A 158 6.41 2.72 -3.00
CA GLU A 158 5.77 3.12 -1.73
C GLU A 158 6.44 2.49 -0.51
N ASN A 159 6.89 1.25 -0.63
CA ASN A 159 7.63 0.58 0.44
C ASN A 159 9.02 1.18 0.63
N LEU A 160 9.74 1.53 -0.44
CA LEU A 160 11.06 2.17 -0.37
C LEU A 160 10.99 3.59 0.19
N LYS A 161 9.95 4.37 -0.17
CA LYS A 161 9.71 5.74 0.32
C LYS A 161 8.92 5.80 1.62
N ARG A 162 8.72 4.64 2.27
CA ARG A 162 7.85 4.51 3.45
C ARG A 162 8.41 5.29 4.64
N ILE A 163 9.73 5.23 4.82
CA ILE A 163 10.42 5.86 5.95
C ILE A 163 10.77 7.31 5.59
N PRO A 164 10.67 8.24 6.55
CA PRO A 164 10.92 9.67 6.33
C PRO A 164 12.28 10.01 5.75
N SER A 165 13.32 9.30 6.19
CA SER A 165 14.70 9.53 5.74
C SER A 165 15.00 8.98 4.34
N ALA A 166 14.11 8.19 3.73
CA ALA A 166 14.38 7.56 2.44
C ALA A 166 13.59 8.20 1.30
N ASP A 167 14.30 8.40 0.19
CA ASP A 167 13.72 8.71 -1.10
C ASP A 167 14.18 7.69 -2.13
N ALA A 168 13.31 7.41 -3.09
CA ALA A 168 13.58 6.45 -4.16
C ALA A 168 12.85 6.86 -5.44
N ASN A 169 13.46 6.52 -6.57
CA ASN A 169 12.89 6.62 -7.90
C ASN A 169 13.15 5.32 -8.69
N MET A 170 12.27 5.03 -9.65
CA MET A 170 12.37 3.87 -10.53
C MET A 170 12.35 4.30 -11.98
N GLU A 171 13.22 3.69 -12.77
CA GLU A 171 13.27 3.83 -14.21
C GLU A 171 13.22 2.46 -14.89
N LEU A 172 12.50 2.37 -16.00
CA LEU A 172 12.45 1.17 -16.83
C LEU A 172 13.37 1.34 -18.02
N GLN A 173 14.35 0.45 -18.13
CA GLN A 173 15.30 0.44 -19.23
C GLN A 173 15.03 -0.74 -20.16
N ALA A 174 15.02 -0.49 -21.47
CA ALA A 174 14.91 -1.56 -22.46
C ALA A 174 16.18 -2.42 -22.45
N THR A 175 16.00 -3.72 -22.62
CA THR A 175 17.11 -4.69 -22.76
C THR A 175 17.21 -5.20 -24.19
N GLU A 176 18.25 -5.98 -24.48
CA GLU A 176 18.41 -6.66 -25.78
C GLU A 176 17.38 -7.78 -25.98
N ASN A 177 16.79 -8.29 -24.90
CA ASN A 177 15.81 -9.37 -24.94
C ASN A 177 14.40 -8.82 -25.24
N ILE A 178 13.73 -9.40 -26.24
CA ILE A 178 12.41 -8.95 -26.71
C ILE A 178 11.35 -9.06 -25.59
N GLY A 179 10.74 -7.94 -25.18
CA GLY A 179 9.70 -7.97 -24.15
C GLY A 179 10.28 -8.16 -22.75
N GLU A 180 11.53 -7.79 -22.51
CA GLU A 180 12.15 -7.70 -21.20
C GLU A 180 12.54 -6.25 -20.90
N SER A 181 12.47 -5.85 -19.63
CA SER A 181 12.84 -4.51 -19.19
C SER A 181 13.52 -4.58 -17.83
N ASP A 182 14.69 -3.95 -17.73
CA ASP A 182 15.41 -3.80 -16.47
C ASP A 182 14.78 -2.67 -15.66
N ILE A 183 14.78 -2.83 -14.33
CA ILE A 183 14.27 -1.84 -13.39
C ILE A 183 15.47 -1.27 -12.65
N ILE A 184 15.75 0.01 -12.87
CA ILE A 184 16.80 0.74 -12.17
C ILE A 184 16.17 1.52 -11.02
N ILE A 185 16.58 1.21 -9.80
CA ILE A 185 16.09 1.84 -8.57
C ILE A 185 17.19 2.75 -8.04
N GLN A 186 16.96 4.06 -8.11
CA GLN A 186 17.82 5.05 -7.48
C GLN A 186 17.32 5.27 -6.06
N TYR A 187 18.10 4.86 -5.06
CA TYR A 187 17.74 4.95 -3.65
C TYR A 187 18.68 5.93 -2.93
N LYS A 188 18.12 6.73 -2.03
CA LYS A 188 18.90 7.65 -1.21
C LYS A 188 18.27 7.76 0.16
N GLN A 189 19.06 7.48 1.20
CA GLN A 189 18.67 7.65 2.58
C GLN A 189 19.53 8.71 3.27
N SER A 190 18.87 9.67 3.94
CA SER A 190 19.52 10.65 4.80
C SER A 190 19.79 10.07 6.19
N LEU A 191 20.24 10.90 7.14
CA LEU A 191 20.44 10.47 8.52
C LEU A 191 19.17 9.77 9.06
N PRO A 192 19.27 8.54 9.59
CA PRO A 192 18.10 7.73 9.96
C PRO A 192 17.49 8.10 11.31
N PHE A 193 18.04 9.10 12.02
CA PHE A 193 17.59 9.49 13.34
C PHE A 193 16.89 10.84 13.30
N HIS A 194 15.73 10.93 13.95
CA HIS A 194 14.94 12.15 14.01
C HIS A 194 14.41 12.36 15.43
N LEU A 195 14.54 13.58 15.94
CA LEU A 195 13.97 13.99 17.22
C LEU A 195 12.89 15.03 16.95
N THR A 196 11.66 14.75 17.36
CA THR A 196 10.53 15.69 17.31
C THR A 196 10.16 16.09 18.73
N LEU A 197 10.19 17.39 19.01
CA LEU A 197 9.70 17.96 20.27
C LEU A 197 8.36 18.67 20.01
N GLY A 198 7.40 18.51 20.91
CA GLY A 198 6.08 19.10 20.80
C GLY A 198 5.62 19.71 22.11
N LEU A 199 4.81 20.76 22.03
CA LEU A 199 4.13 21.40 23.15
C LEU A 199 2.74 21.82 22.70
N ASP A 200 1.70 21.36 23.40
CA ASP A 200 0.29 21.64 23.08
C ASP A 200 -0.55 21.79 24.35
N ASP A 201 -1.80 22.24 24.21
CA ASP A 201 -2.74 22.41 25.31
C ASP A 201 -3.94 21.43 25.25
N ALA A 202 -3.78 20.27 24.61
CA ALA A 202 -4.85 19.30 24.38
C ALA A 202 -5.18 18.42 25.60
N GLY A 203 -4.43 18.54 26.70
CA GLY A 203 -4.67 17.80 27.94
C GLY A 203 -5.94 18.25 28.67
N SER A 204 -6.33 17.52 29.71
CA SER A 204 -7.45 17.91 30.57
C SER A 204 -7.00 18.83 31.70
N LYS A 205 -7.86 19.74 32.19
CA LYS A 205 -7.54 20.57 33.37
C LYS A 205 -7.22 19.72 34.60
N ALA A 206 -7.92 18.60 34.77
CA ALA A 206 -7.80 17.73 35.93
C ALA A 206 -6.49 16.92 35.96
N THR A 207 -5.84 16.74 34.80
CA THR A 207 -4.60 15.97 34.65
C THR A 207 -3.49 16.77 33.96
N GLY A 208 -3.64 18.09 33.91
CA GLY A 208 -2.75 19.05 33.27
C GLY A 208 -3.03 19.27 31.79
N ARG A 209 -3.38 20.53 31.46
CA ARG A 209 -3.76 20.89 30.11
C ARG A 209 -2.56 21.02 29.17
N LEU A 210 -1.45 21.56 29.67
CA LEU A 210 -0.22 21.72 28.87
C LEU A 210 0.47 20.38 28.76
N GLN A 211 0.73 19.90 27.55
CA GLN A 211 1.40 18.63 27.29
C GLN A 211 2.69 18.90 26.53
N GLY A 212 3.80 18.37 27.03
CA GLY A 212 5.06 18.28 26.29
C GLY A 212 5.27 16.87 25.78
N SER A 213 5.76 16.73 24.55
CA SER A 213 6.12 15.45 23.95
C SER A 213 7.52 15.49 23.36
N ALA A 214 8.19 14.34 23.41
CA ALA A 214 9.44 14.08 22.73
C ALA A 214 9.34 12.72 22.04
N THR A 215 9.56 12.70 20.72
CA THR A 215 9.54 11.49 19.90
C THR A 215 10.88 11.31 19.22
N PHE A 216 11.53 10.20 19.51
CA PHE A 216 12.75 9.77 18.82
C PHE A 216 12.38 8.67 17.82
N SER A 217 12.69 8.87 16.54
CA SER A 217 12.57 7.84 15.51
C SER A 217 13.93 7.36 15.04
N TRP A 218 14.00 6.06 14.79
CA TRP A 218 15.11 5.39 14.14
C TRP A 218 14.55 4.66 12.92
N ASP A 219 14.85 5.21 11.76
CA ASP A 219 14.42 4.69 10.48
C ASP A 219 15.36 3.59 10.00
N ASN A 220 14.80 2.58 9.35
CA ASN A 220 15.50 1.46 8.72
C ASN A 220 16.43 0.68 9.66
N VAL A 221 16.02 0.45 10.91
CA VAL A 221 16.85 -0.20 11.95
C VAL A 221 17.41 -1.55 11.47
N THR A 222 16.61 -2.31 10.70
CA THR A 222 16.99 -3.63 10.19
C THR A 222 17.43 -3.62 8.73
N THR A 223 17.48 -2.47 8.05
CA THR A 223 17.68 -2.33 6.60
C THR A 223 16.53 -2.93 5.76
N LEU A 224 15.35 -3.14 6.34
CA LEU A 224 14.20 -3.79 5.69
C LEU A 224 13.04 -2.82 5.42
N ASN A 225 13.34 -1.52 5.32
CA ASN A 225 12.37 -0.42 5.19
C ASN A 225 11.46 -0.30 6.43
N ASP A 226 11.99 -0.65 7.60
CA ASP A 226 11.26 -0.63 8.86
C ASP A 226 11.30 0.75 9.55
N LEU A 227 10.24 1.09 10.29
CA LEU A 227 10.13 2.32 11.05
C LEU A 227 9.98 1.98 12.53
N PHE A 228 10.91 2.47 13.34
CA PHE A 228 10.83 2.43 14.80
C PHE A 228 10.71 3.84 15.36
N TYR A 229 9.84 4.05 16.33
CA TYR A 229 9.91 5.25 17.16
C TYR A 229 9.45 4.99 18.58
N PHE A 230 10.02 5.78 19.49
CA PHE A 230 9.61 5.89 20.87
C PHE A 230 9.15 7.32 21.14
N SER A 231 8.00 7.46 21.80
CA SER A 231 7.42 8.75 22.16
C SER A 231 7.13 8.79 23.65
N ALA A 232 7.57 9.85 24.31
CA ALA A 232 7.24 10.15 25.69
C ALA A 232 6.54 11.50 25.75
N SER A 233 5.44 11.58 26.50
CA SER A 233 4.78 12.85 26.80
C SER A 233 4.44 12.97 28.27
N ARG A 234 4.37 14.21 28.74
CA ARG A 234 3.94 14.53 30.11
C ARG A 234 3.19 15.84 30.15
N SER A 235 2.30 15.96 31.13
CA SER A 235 1.67 17.21 31.47
C SER A 235 2.64 18.15 32.20
N PHE A 236 2.44 19.45 32.03
CA PHE A 236 3.02 20.48 32.88
C PHE A 236 1.91 21.23 33.61
N LYS A 237 2.13 21.52 34.89
CA LYS A 237 1.18 22.27 35.71
C LYS A 237 1.08 23.71 35.21
N ARG A 238 -0.13 24.23 35.15
CA ARG A 238 -0.41 25.64 34.90
C ARG A 238 -1.36 26.17 35.96
N HIS A 239 -1.11 27.39 36.41
CA HIS A 239 -2.01 28.08 37.34
C HIS A 239 -3.43 28.22 36.79
N SER A 240 -3.57 28.40 35.46
CA SER A 240 -4.88 28.51 34.78
C SER A 240 -5.70 27.22 34.72
N ASP A 241 -5.13 26.08 35.11
CA ASP A 241 -5.84 24.80 35.08
C ASP A 241 -6.85 24.69 36.25
N ASN A 242 -6.69 25.50 37.31
CA ASN A 242 -7.56 25.55 38.49
C ASN A 242 -7.85 24.18 39.14
N ALA A 243 -6.93 23.22 38.98
CA ALA A 243 -7.02 21.92 39.64
C ALA A 243 -6.47 22.02 41.07
N GLN A 244 -7.16 21.38 42.01
CA GLN A 244 -6.74 21.32 43.40
C GLN A 244 -5.58 20.32 43.55
N GLY A 245 -4.65 20.60 44.47
CA GLY A 245 -3.59 19.68 44.86
C GLY A 245 -2.61 19.31 43.73
N ASP A 246 -2.13 18.07 43.79
CA ASP A 246 -1.24 17.51 42.78
C ASP A 246 -2.03 16.86 41.64
N TYR A 247 -1.52 17.00 40.42
CA TYR A 247 -2.14 16.44 39.23
C TYR A 247 -1.12 16.28 38.10
N GLY A 248 -1.40 15.35 37.20
CA GLY A 248 -0.62 15.19 35.99
C GLY A 248 -0.96 13.95 35.18
N SER A 249 -0.39 13.89 33.99
CA SER A 249 -0.43 12.73 33.11
C SER A 249 0.92 12.47 32.47
N LYS A 250 1.22 11.19 32.20
CA LYS A 250 2.41 10.74 31.49
C LYS A 250 2.01 9.66 30.50
N ASN A 251 2.62 9.67 29.33
CA ASN A 251 2.43 8.64 28.31
C ASN A 251 3.78 8.20 27.76
N TYR A 252 3.95 6.90 27.60
CA TYR A 252 5.08 6.31 26.89
C TYR A 252 4.52 5.42 25.79
N SER A 253 5.02 5.56 24.57
CA SER A 253 4.55 4.81 23.41
C SER A 253 5.71 4.31 22.59
N LEU A 254 5.62 3.07 22.13
CA LEU A 254 6.58 2.40 21.28
C LEU A 254 5.86 1.94 20.02
N TYR A 255 6.50 2.12 18.87
CA TYR A 255 5.96 1.75 17.57
C TYR A 255 7.06 1.12 16.73
N TYR A 256 6.72 0.01 16.08
CA TYR A 256 7.56 -0.67 15.12
C TYR A 256 6.72 -1.11 13.93
N SER A 257 7.24 -0.97 12.71
CA SER A 257 6.52 -1.45 11.53
C SER A 257 7.48 -1.86 10.42
N ILE A 258 7.16 -2.97 9.75
CA ILE A 258 8.00 -3.57 8.72
C ILE A 258 7.14 -4.00 7.52
N PRO A 259 7.38 -3.47 6.31
CA PRO A 259 6.66 -3.87 5.11
C PRO A 259 7.20 -5.19 4.59
N TRP A 260 6.35 -6.06 4.07
CA TRP A 260 6.75 -7.24 3.31
C TRP A 260 5.90 -7.31 2.04
N LYS A 261 6.43 -6.75 0.95
CA LYS A 261 5.78 -6.67 -0.35
C LYS A 261 4.40 -6.00 -0.22
N ASN A 262 3.34 -6.76 -0.44
CA ASN A 262 1.94 -6.30 -0.35
C ASN A 262 1.38 -6.33 1.08
N THR A 263 2.18 -6.67 2.08
CA THR A 263 1.79 -6.74 3.49
C THR A 263 2.55 -5.74 4.34
N LEU A 264 1.97 -5.31 5.46
CA LEU A 264 2.62 -4.51 6.47
C LEU A 264 2.30 -5.07 7.85
N LEU A 265 3.34 -5.39 8.63
CA LEU A 265 3.21 -5.65 10.06
C LEU A 265 3.47 -4.37 10.85
N THR A 266 2.63 -4.09 11.84
CA THR A 266 2.79 -2.97 12.77
C THR A 266 2.58 -3.46 14.19
N LEU A 267 3.55 -3.21 15.06
CA LEU A 267 3.51 -3.48 16.49
C LEU A 267 3.51 -2.14 17.22
N SER A 268 2.58 -1.94 18.14
CA SER A 268 2.56 -0.75 18.98
C SER A 268 2.23 -1.09 20.43
N GLY A 269 2.82 -0.35 21.34
CA GLY A 269 2.58 -0.48 22.77
C GLY A 269 2.57 0.89 23.44
N SER A 270 1.67 1.09 24.41
CA SER A 270 1.61 2.34 25.17
C SER A 270 1.33 2.09 26.65
N LYS A 271 1.89 2.95 27.49
CA LYS A 271 1.62 3.04 28.92
C LYS A 271 1.25 4.48 29.26
N TYR A 272 0.01 4.66 29.71
CA TYR A 272 -0.53 5.92 30.17
C TYR A 272 -0.74 5.88 31.68
N GLN A 273 -0.34 6.96 32.36
CA GLN A 273 -0.54 7.15 33.80
C GLN A 273 -1.10 8.54 34.04
N TYR A 274 -2.02 8.66 34.99
CA TYR A 274 -2.54 9.94 35.44
C TYR A 274 -2.76 9.91 36.95
N HIS A 275 -2.75 11.09 37.57
CA HIS A 275 -3.13 11.30 38.96
C HIS A 275 -3.80 12.67 39.08
N GLN A 276 -4.74 12.78 40.03
CA GLN A 276 -5.49 13.99 40.30
C GLN A 276 -5.99 13.96 41.75
N THR A 277 -5.99 15.12 42.39
CA THR A 277 -6.61 15.27 43.72
C THR A 277 -8.12 15.51 43.55
N ILE A 278 -8.95 14.67 44.17
CA ILE A 278 -10.41 14.76 44.17
C ILE A 278 -10.88 15.12 45.58
N GLY A 279 -11.74 16.14 45.70
CA GLY A 279 -12.35 16.51 46.99
C GLY A 279 -13.36 15.46 47.46
N GLY A 280 -13.18 14.96 48.68
CA GLY A 280 -14.16 14.13 49.38
C GLY A 280 -15.02 14.93 50.37
N ALA A 281 -15.93 14.24 51.05
CA ALA A 281 -16.84 14.87 52.03
C ALA A 281 -16.11 15.39 53.29
N PHE A 282 -14.97 14.78 53.65
CA PHE A 282 -14.19 15.10 54.86
C PHE A 282 -12.70 15.34 54.58
N GLU A 283 -12.15 14.73 53.53
CA GLU A 283 -10.74 14.85 53.15
C GLU A 283 -10.60 14.77 51.62
N SER A 284 -9.45 15.19 51.10
CA SER A 284 -9.12 15.04 49.68
C SER A 284 -8.43 13.71 49.43
N TYR A 285 -8.74 13.09 48.29
CA TYR A 285 -8.19 11.81 47.86
C TYR A 285 -7.30 12.00 46.64
N ASP A 286 -6.13 11.35 46.59
CA ASP A 286 -5.37 11.20 45.36
C ASP A 286 -5.93 10.04 44.55
N TYR A 287 -6.49 10.36 43.38
CA TYR A 287 -7.03 9.37 42.46
C TYR A 287 -6.09 9.24 41.27
N SER A 288 -5.55 8.04 41.09
CA SER A 288 -4.62 7.74 40.00
C SER A 288 -5.04 6.53 39.20
N GLY A 289 -4.53 6.43 37.98
CA GLY A 289 -4.81 5.30 37.13
C GLY A 289 -3.70 5.03 36.13
N GLU A 290 -3.59 3.76 35.75
CA GLU A 290 -2.62 3.26 34.79
C GLU A 290 -3.34 2.43 33.73
N SER A 291 -3.06 2.72 32.45
CA SER A 291 -3.55 1.94 31.31
C SER A 291 -2.38 1.52 30.44
N ARG A 292 -2.29 0.21 30.16
CA ARG A 292 -1.33 -0.38 29.21
C ARG A 292 -2.09 -0.93 28.02
N GLN A 293 -1.60 -0.68 26.81
CA GLN A 293 -2.17 -1.22 25.59
C GLN A 293 -1.07 -1.77 24.69
N MET A 294 -1.34 -2.88 24.02
CA MET A 294 -0.48 -3.39 22.95
C MET A 294 -1.35 -3.80 21.77
N ASN A 295 -0.89 -3.50 20.56
CA ASN A 295 -1.55 -3.87 19.32
C ASN A 295 -0.55 -4.52 18.36
N ALA A 296 -0.97 -5.56 17.67
CA ALA A 296 -0.27 -6.15 16.53
C ALA A 296 -1.21 -6.13 15.32
N THR A 297 -0.87 -5.36 14.30
CA THR A 297 -1.72 -5.14 13.12
C THR A 297 -1.02 -5.67 11.87
N LEU A 298 -1.72 -6.51 11.12
CA LEU A 298 -1.35 -6.97 9.79
C LEU A 298 -2.24 -6.29 8.75
N LYS A 299 -1.65 -5.54 7.83
CA LYS A 299 -2.35 -4.84 6.75
C LYS A 299 -1.91 -5.41 5.40
N ARG A 300 -2.83 -5.97 4.62
CA ARG A 300 -2.57 -6.59 3.30
C ARG A 300 -3.26 -5.80 2.20
N LEU A 301 -2.52 -5.41 1.16
CA LEU A 301 -3.09 -4.87 -0.08
C LEU A 301 -3.81 -6.00 -0.82
N LEU A 302 -5.12 -5.86 -1.01
CA LEU A 302 -5.94 -6.79 -1.78
C LEU A 302 -6.07 -6.39 -3.24
N TRP A 303 -6.22 -5.08 -3.49
CA TRP A 303 -6.46 -4.55 -4.82
C TRP A 303 -5.84 -3.17 -4.98
N ARG A 304 -5.28 -2.90 -6.17
CA ARG A 304 -4.75 -1.60 -6.56
C ARG A 304 -4.94 -1.35 -8.05
N ASN A 305 -5.31 -0.12 -8.40
CA ASN A 305 -5.20 0.40 -9.76
C ASN A 305 -4.79 1.89 -9.71
N SER A 306 -4.80 2.58 -10.85
CA SER A 306 -4.39 4.00 -10.96
C SER A 306 -5.26 4.98 -10.18
N ARG A 307 -6.40 4.54 -9.63
CA ARG A 307 -7.39 5.39 -8.96
C ARG A 307 -7.91 4.81 -7.67
N SER A 308 -7.43 3.65 -7.22
CA SER A 308 -7.96 3.05 -6.00
C SER A 308 -7.02 2.05 -5.36
N LYS A 309 -7.16 1.91 -4.04
CA LYS A 309 -6.45 0.94 -3.21
C LYS A 309 -7.42 0.34 -2.21
N THR A 310 -7.36 -0.98 -2.05
CA THR A 310 -8.15 -1.70 -1.05
C THR A 310 -7.22 -2.54 -0.18
N TYR A 311 -7.32 -2.35 1.13
CA TYR A 311 -6.57 -3.08 2.13
C TYR A 311 -7.50 -3.88 3.03
N LEU A 312 -7.02 -5.05 3.45
CA LEU A 312 -7.55 -5.81 4.57
C LEU A 312 -6.63 -5.60 5.78
N ASN A 313 -7.22 -5.25 6.92
CA ASN A 313 -6.55 -5.04 8.18
C ASN A 313 -7.00 -6.11 9.17
N PHE A 314 -6.06 -6.69 9.90
CA PHE A 314 -6.33 -7.57 11.03
C PHE A 314 -5.47 -7.14 12.22
N THR A 315 -6.08 -6.86 13.36
CA THR A 315 -5.41 -6.36 14.56
C THR A 315 -5.71 -7.25 15.74
N LEU A 316 -4.67 -7.75 16.41
CA LEU A 316 -4.76 -8.30 17.76
C LEU A 316 -4.45 -7.19 18.76
N TRP A 317 -5.22 -7.12 19.85
CA TRP A 317 -5.03 -6.08 20.87
C TRP A 317 -5.20 -6.63 22.28
N THR A 318 -4.49 -6.03 23.22
CA THR A 318 -4.65 -6.23 24.66
C THR A 318 -4.64 -4.89 25.37
N ARG A 319 -5.45 -4.75 26.42
CA ARG A 319 -5.54 -3.57 27.26
C ARG A 319 -5.73 -3.97 28.72
N GLN A 320 -4.88 -3.42 29.58
CA GLN A 320 -4.98 -3.51 31.03
C GLN A 320 -5.18 -2.10 31.60
N SER A 321 -6.11 -1.97 32.55
CA SER A 321 -6.39 -0.72 33.27
C SER A 321 -6.54 -1.03 34.76
N SER A 322 -5.87 -0.23 35.60
CA SER A 322 -6.01 -0.26 37.07
C SER A 322 -6.16 1.18 37.56
N ASN A 323 -6.99 1.39 38.58
CA ASN A 323 -7.19 2.68 39.23
C ASN A 323 -6.96 2.55 40.73
N PHE A 324 -6.54 3.64 41.36
CA PHE A 324 -6.11 3.69 42.75
C PHE A 324 -6.71 4.92 43.44
N ILE A 325 -6.97 4.80 44.74
CA ILE A 325 -7.33 5.89 45.65
C ILE A 325 -6.32 5.85 46.79
N ASN A 326 -5.54 6.91 46.99
CA ASN A 326 -4.47 6.99 47.99
C ASN A 326 -3.56 5.73 47.95
N ASP A 327 -3.03 5.42 46.76
CA ASP A 327 -2.22 4.24 46.45
C ASP A 327 -2.89 2.86 46.66
N THR A 328 -4.15 2.84 47.08
CA THR A 328 -4.93 1.60 47.25
C THR A 328 -5.70 1.28 45.99
N GLU A 329 -5.43 0.12 45.39
CA GLU A 329 -6.09 -0.26 44.13
C GLU A 329 -7.58 -0.56 44.34
N VAL A 330 -8.41 0.07 43.51
CA VAL A 330 -9.84 -0.20 43.43
C VAL A 330 -10.06 -1.46 42.58
N GLN A 331 -10.00 -2.64 43.21
CA GLN A 331 -10.04 -3.94 42.52
C GLN A 331 -11.22 -4.10 41.55
N VAL A 332 -12.40 -3.56 41.91
CA VAL A 332 -13.60 -3.60 41.06
C VAL A 332 -13.49 -2.77 39.77
N GLN A 333 -12.52 -1.85 39.70
CA GLN A 333 -12.21 -1.06 38.50
C GLN A 333 -11.07 -1.64 37.67
N ARG A 334 -10.41 -2.71 38.14
CA ARG A 334 -9.39 -3.40 37.36
C ARG A 334 -10.03 -4.05 36.14
N ARG A 335 -9.52 -3.71 34.96
CA ARG A 335 -9.96 -4.30 33.68
C ARG A 335 -8.77 -4.87 32.94
N ARG A 336 -8.88 -6.13 32.53
CA ARG A 336 -7.98 -6.76 31.56
C ARG A 336 -8.84 -7.24 30.41
N THR A 337 -8.51 -6.81 29.21
CA THR A 337 -9.28 -7.09 28.00
C THR A 337 -8.35 -7.42 26.87
N ALA A 338 -8.76 -8.36 26.04
CA ALA A 338 -8.03 -8.70 24.82
C ALA A 338 -9.04 -9.00 23.72
N GLY A 339 -8.59 -8.96 22.47
CA GLY A 339 -9.47 -9.23 21.36
C GLY A 339 -8.78 -9.10 20.02
N TRP A 340 -9.62 -9.12 19.00
CA TRP A 340 -9.22 -8.95 17.62
C TRP A 340 -10.16 -7.98 16.90
N GLU A 341 -9.66 -7.42 15.81
CA GLU A 341 -10.37 -6.51 14.93
C GLU A 341 -10.01 -6.86 13.49
N ALA A 342 -11.01 -6.97 12.62
CA ALA A 342 -10.82 -7.17 11.19
C ALA A 342 -11.54 -6.06 10.44
N GLY A 343 -10.93 -5.52 9.38
CA GLY A 343 -11.56 -4.46 8.63
C GLY A 343 -11.04 -4.27 7.23
N LEU A 344 -11.84 -3.62 6.41
CA LEU A 344 -11.51 -3.24 5.04
C LEU A 344 -11.33 -1.72 4.98
N GLN A 345 -10.29 -1.28 4.29
CA GLN A 345 -10.02 0.12 4.00
C GLN A 345 -9.92 0.31 2.48
N HIS A 346 -10.76 1.18 1.92
CA HIS A 346 -10.74 1.54 0.50
C HIS A 346 -10.46 3.01 0.33
N THR A 347 -9.52 3.35 -0.55
CA THR A 347 -9.24 4.72 -0.99
C THR A 347 -9.52 4.80 -2.48
N HIS A 348 -10.23 5.83 -2.93
CA HIS A 348 -10.54 6.10 -4.34
C HIS A 348 -10.23 7.56 -4.69
N TYR A 349 -9.58 7.79 -5.84
CA TYR A 349 -9.22 9.11 -6.34
C TYR A 349 -10.15 9.50 -7.49
N ILE A 350 -10.85 10.63 -7.34
CA ILE A 350 -11.84 11.16 -8.28
C ILE A 350 -11.39 12.56 -8.71
N GLY A 351 -10.55 12.64 -9.74
CA GLY A 351 -9.89 13.88 -10.12
C GLY A 351 -9.02 14.40 -8.98
N ASN A 352 -9.35 15.59 -8.47
CA ASN A 352 -8.65 16.20 -7.33
C ASN A 352 -9.26 15.81 -5.97
N ALA A 353 -10.33 15.02 -5.94
CA ALA A 353 -10.98 14.55 -4.72
C ALA A 353 -10.48 13.16 -4.33
N THR A 354 -10.41 12.89 -3.03
CA THR A 354 -10.07 11.57 -2.48
C THR A 354 -11.18 11.10 -1.56
N LEU A 355 -11.77 9.95 -1.87
CA LEU A 355 -12.75 9.27 -1.03
C LEU A 355 -12.05 8.15 -0.24
N GLN A 356 -12.25 8.13 1.08
CA GLN A 356 -11.74 7.06 1.95
C GLN A 356 -12.91 6.42 2.70
N LEU A 357 -13.05 5.11 2.55
CA LEU A 357 -14.06 4.29 3.20
C LEU A 357 -13.39 3.25 4.09
N SER A 358 -13.92 3.02 5.28
CA SER A 358 -13.46 1.95 6.16
C SER A 358 -14.63 1.27 6.86
N ALA A 359 -14.52 -0.04 7.02
CA ALA A 359 -15.47 -0.86 7.76
C ALA A 359 -14.67 -1.83 8.63
N ASN A 360 -14.91 -1.81 9.94
CA ASN A 360 -14.18 -2.64 10.91
C ASN A 360 -15.18 -3.38 11.80
N TYR A 361 -14.90 -4.66 12.08
CA TYR A 361 -15.59 -5.47 13.06
C TYR A 361 -14.61 -5.82 14.17
N LYS A 362 -14.97 -5.50 15.42
CA LYS A 362 -14.13 -5.69 16.60
C LYS A 362 -14.81 -6.59 17.60
N ARG A 363 -14.10 -7.62 18.06
CA ARG A 363 -14.56 -8.52 19.12
C ARG A 363 -13.53 -8.58 20.23
N GLY A 364 -13.97 -8.39 21.46
CA GLY A 364 -13.11 -8.47 22.65
C GLY A 364 -13.77 -9.26 23.77
N THR A 365 -12.95 -9.75 24.68
CA THR A 365 -13.36 -10.44 25.90
C THR A 365 -12.60 -9.88 27.10
N GLY A 366 -13.13 -10.11 28.31
CA GLY A 366 -12.36 -9.95 29.52
C GLY A 366 -11.26 -11.00 29.56
N ALA A 367 -10.00 -10.57 29.70
CA ALA A 367 -8.86 -11.46 29.91
C ALA A 367 -8.75 -11.75 31.40
N ASN A 368 -9.61 -12.64 31.91
CA ASN A 368 -9.47 -13.22 33.25
C ASN A 368 -8.37 -14.30 33.18
N CYS A 369 -7.10 -13.89 33.15
CA CYS A 369 -6.04 -14.83 33.52
C CYS A 369 -5.92 -14.83 35.05
N PRO A 370 -5.91 -16.02 35.69
CA PRO A 370 -5.78 -16.17 37.14
C PRO A 370 -4.52 -15.52 37.71
#